data_AF-A0A8S9WA56-F1
#
_entry.id   AF-A0A8S9WA56-F1
#
_cell.length_a   1.000
_cell.length_b   1.000
_cell.length_c   1.000
_cell.angle_alpha   90.00
_cell.angle_beta   90.00
_cell.angle_gamma   90.00
#
_symmetry.space_group_name_H-M   'P 1'
#
loop_
_entity.id
_entity.type
_entity.pdbx_description
1 polymer ?
#
loop_
_entity_poly.entity_id
_entity_poly.type
_entity_poly.pdbx_seq_one_letter_code
_entity_poly.pdbx_strand_id
1 'polypeptide(L)'
;DQAFLGTLNPGDSYEAQYKVKVDKDALSKAYGINTEVKYRDEHGDTQISDVMKASIEVRESVPLVQRIGYAGYLLVIFVILGAAGYYFYKKQGNTGK
;
A
#
# COMPACT_ATOMS: atom_id res chain seq x y z
N ASP A 1 -14.52 0.78 10.10
CA ASP A 1 -13.38 1.15 10.95
C ASP A 1 -13.67 2.49 11.59
N GLN A 2 -13.14 2.78 12.78
CA GLN A 2 -13.37 4.04 13.49
C GLN A 2 -12.07 4.52 14.13
N ALA A 3 -11.82 5.83 14.06
CA ALA A 3 -10.70 6.49 14.73
C ALA A 3 -11.23 7.37 15.87
N PHE A 4 -10.63 7.28 17.05
CA PHE A 4 -10.94 8.18 18.16
C PHE A 4 -10.08 9.45 18.04
N LEU A 5 -10.73 10.61 17.95
CA LEU A 5 -10.07 11.90 17.72
C LEU A 5 -9.84 12.70 19.01
N GLY A 6 -10.41 12.26 20.14
CA GLY A 6 -10.32 12.97 21.41
C GLY A 6 -11.22 14.21 21.46
N THR A 7 -10.75 15.23 22.18
CA THR A 7 -11.42 16.52 22.33
C THR A 7 -10.71 17.54 21.46
N LEU A 8 -11.49 18.25 20.62
CA LEU A 8 -11.00 19.31 19.76
C LEU A 8 -11.58 20.64 20.24
N ASN A 9 -10.71 21.63 20.47
CA ASN A 9 -11.14 22.98 20.77
C ASN A 9 -11.45 23.74 19.47
N PRO A 10 -12.14 24.88 19.55
CA PRO A 10 -12.34 25.75 18.39
C PRO A 10 -11.01 26.13 17.72
N GLY A 11 -10.87 25.82 16.44
CA GLY A 11 -9.66 26.08 15.65
C GLY A 11 -8.66 24.92 15.60
N ASP A 12 -8.85 23.88 16.41
CA ASP A 12 -8.00 22.69 16.36
C ASP A 12 -8.23 21.90 15.06
N SER A 13 -7.20 21.17 14.63
CA SER A 13 -7.26 20.27 13.48
C SER A 13 -6.64 18.93 13.84
N TYR A 14 -7.20 17.86 13.30
CA TYR A 14 -6.74 16.49 13.57
C TYR A 14 -6.79 15.63 12.32
N GLU A 15 -5.79 14.78 12.15
CA GLU A 15 -5.70 13.84 11.04
C GLU A 15 -6.06 12.42 11.49
N ALA A 16 -7.17 11.90 10.96
CA ALA A 16 -7.60 10.53 11.22
C ALA A 16 -6.96 9.55 10.21
N GLN A 17 -6.33 8.49 10.72
CA GLN A 17 -5.73 7.44 9.88
C GLN A 17 -6.59 6.18 9.89
N TYR A 18 -6.86 5.64 8.70
CA TYR A 18 -7.66 4.43 8.51
C TYR A 18 -6.86 3.40 7.71
N LYS A 19 -7.04 2.12 8.03
CA LYS A 19 -6.46 1.03 7.23
C LYS A 19 -7.47 0.55 6.20
N VAL A 20 -7.13 0.76 4.93
CA VAL A 20 -7.93 0.29 3.79
C VAL A 20 -7.22 -0.87 3.11
N LYS A 21 -7.94 -1.95 2.85
CA LYS A 21 -7.48 -3.07 2.02
C LYS A 21 -8.23 -3.04 0.69
N VAL A 22 -7.51 -3.22 -0.39
CA VAL A 22 -8.06 -3.34 -1.74
C VAL A 22 -7.94 -4.79 -2.16
N ASP A 23 -9.05 -5.38 -2.60
CA ASP A 23 -9.04 -6.76 -3.10
C ASP A 23 -8.24 -6.87 -4.40
N LYS A 24 -7.60 -8.01 -4.60
CA LYS A 24 -6.79 -8.30 -5.79
C LYS A 24 -7.57 -8.20 -7.11
N ASP A 25 -8.88 -8.40 -7.05
CA ASP A 25 -9.80 -8.41 -8.19
C ASP A 25 -10.61 -7.10 -8.27
N ALA A 26 -10.25 -6.08 -7.48
CA ALA A 26 -10.92 -4.78 -7.50
C ALA A 26 -10.72 -4.08 -8.85
N LEU A 27 -11.80 -3.48 -9.36
CA LEU A 27 -11.75 -2.74 -10.62
C LEU A 27 -10.91 -1.47 -10.48
N SER A 28 -10.09 -1.19 -11.50
CA SER A 28 -9.32 0.04 -11.56
C SER A 28 -10.24 1.23 -11.83
N LYS A 29 -10.60 1.97 -10.77
CA LYS A 29 -11.37 3.22 -10.85
C LYS A 29 -11.25 4.03 -9.55
N ALA A 30 -11.79 5.24 -9.57
CA ALA A 30 -11.97 6.03 -8.36
C ALA A 30 -13.13 5.49 -7.52
N TYR A 31 -12.89 5.34 -6.22
CA TYR A 31 -13.90 4.97 -5.23
C TYR A 31 -14.08 6.11 -4.23
N GLY A 32 -15.33 6.47 -3.95
CA GLY A 32 -15.68 7.41 -2.89
C GLY A 32 -15.92 6.68 -1.57
N ILE A 33 -15.30 7.17 -0.51
CA ILE A 33 -15.50 6.75 0.87
C ILE A 33 -16.26 7.87 1.58
N ASN A 34 -17.45 7.56 2.06
CA ASN A 34 -18.20 8.47 2.91
C ASN A 34 -17.65 8.40 4.33
N THR A 35 -17.36 9.56 4.92
CA THR A 35 -16.83 9.71 6.28
C THR A 35 -17.68 10.71 7.04
N GLU A 36 -17.81 10.48 8.34
CA GLU A 36 -18.58 11.32 9.25
C GLU A 36 -17.88 11.36 10.61
N VAL A 37 -18.10 12.44 11.35
CA VAL A 37 -17.59 12.60 12.70
C VAL A 37 -18.77 12.58 13.67
N LYS A 38 -18.72 11.64 14.61
CA LYS A 38 -19.63 11.61 15.75
C LYS A 38 -18.97 12.32 16.92
N TYR A 39 -19.62 13.33 17.48
CA TYR A 39 -19.08 14.12 18.58
C TYR A 39 -20.16 14.49 19.60
N ARG A 40 -19.71 15.01 20.74
CA ARG A 40 -20.57 15.63 21.74
C ARG A 40 -20.35 17.14 21.67
N ASP A 41 -21.44 17.91 21.54
CA ASP A 41 -21.37 19.36 21.50
C ASP A 41 -21.26 19.98 22.91
N GLU A 42 -21.23 21.32 22.96
CA GLU A 42 -21.10 22.09 24.20
C GLU A 42 -22.26 21.89 25.18
N HIS A 43 -23.44 21.48 24.69
CA HIS A 43 -24.62 21.20 25.51
C HIS A 43 -24.64 19.76 26.03
N GLY A 44 -23.69 18.93 25.60
CA GLY A 44 -23.60 17.53 25.99
C GLY A 44 -24.36 16.59 25.05
N ASP A 45 -24.95 17.12 23.98
CA ASP A 45 -25.74 16.36 23.02
C ASP A 45 -24.85 15.67 21.98
N THR A 46 -25.27 14.47 21.56
CA THR A 46 -24.55 13.70 20.54
C THR A 46 -24.99 14.15 19.16
N GLN A 47 -24.03 14.58 18.36
CA GLN A 47 -24.24 15.03 16.99
C GLN A 47 -23.43 14.17 16.01
N ILE A 48 -23.87 14.16 14.75
CA ILE A 48 -23.15 13.59 13.62
C ILE A 48 -22.94 14.72 12.61
N SER A 49 -21.73 14.86 12.10
CA SER A 49 -21.40 15.86 11.08
C SER A 49 -22.09 15.57 9.74
N ASP A 50 -22.01 16.53 8.83
CA ASP A 50 -22.25 16.26 7.42
C ASP A 50 -21.29 15.18 6.88
N VAL A 51 -21.72 14.49 5.83
CA VAL A 51 -20.91 13.47 5.16
C VAL A 51 -19.81 14.13 4.35
N MET A 52 -18.58 13.79 4.69
CA MET A 52 -17.38 14.17 3.95
C MET A 52 -16.97 13.02 3.03
N LYS A 53 -16.74 13.30 1.75
CA LYS A 53 -16.34 12.28 0.77
C LYS A 53 -14.83 12.30 0.56
N ALA A 54 -14.15 11.23 0.94
CA ALA A 54 -12.77 10.97 0.58
C ALA A 54 -12.73 10.14 -0.71
N SER A 55 -11.93 10.54 -1.70
CA SER A 55 -11.77 9.79 -2.95
C SER A 55 -10.45 9.04 -2.94
N ILE A 56 -10.48 7.74 -3.26
CA ILE A 56 -9.28 6.93 -3.46
C ILE A 56 -9.23 6.41 -4.89
N GLU A 57 -8.06 6.43 -5.49
CA GLU A 57 -7.84 5.88 -6.83
C GLU A 57 -7.30 4.45 -6.71
N VAL A 58 -8.08 3.47 -7.16
CA VAL A 58 -7.62 2.09 -7.26
C VAL A 58 -7.05 1.88 -8.66
N ARG A 59 -5.82 1.39 -8.73
CA ARG A 59 -5.10 1.09 -9.97
C ARG A 59 -4.76 -0.38 -10.03
N GLU A 60 -4.64 -0.90 -11.25
CA GLU A 60 -4.15 -2.26 -11.46
C GLU A 60 -2.72 -2.42 -10.92
N SER A 61 -2.43 -3.60 -10.36
CA SER A 61 -1.08 -3.94 -9.95
C SER A 61 -0.21 -4.14 -11.18
N VAL A 62 0.85 -3.34 -11.33
CA VAL A 62 1.82 -3.50 -12.42
C VAL A 62 2.73 -4.71 -12.13
N PRO A 63 2.74 -5.76 -12.97
CA PRO A 63 3.64 -6.89 -12.80
C PRO A 63 5.10 -6.46 -12.84
N LEU A 64 5.97 -7.17 -12.10
CA LEU A 64 7.41 -6.86 -12.03
C LEU A 64 8.05 -6.74 -13.41
N VAL A 65 7.68 -7.63 -14.34
CA VAL A 65 8.19 -7.65 -15.73
C VAL A 65 7.90 -6.34 -16.47
N GLN A 66 6.72 -5.75 -16.29
CA GLN A 66 6.39 -4.46 -16.88
C GLN A 66 7.15 -3.31 -16.20
N ARG A 67 7.43 -3.42 -14.89
CA ARG A 67 8.15 -2.39 -14.13
C ARG A 67 9.64 -2.32 -14.48
N ILE A 68 10.30 -3.45 -14.68
CA ILE A 68 11.75 -3.51 -14.99
C ILE A 68 12.04 -3.61 -16.49
N GLY A 69 11.00 -3.85 -17.29
CA GLY A 69 11.11 -4.11 -18.73
C GLY A 69 11.80 -5.44 -19.05
N TYR A 70 11.64 -5.89 -20.29
CA TYR A 70 12.24 -7.16 -20.74
C TYR A 70 13.77 -7.19 -20.60
N ALA A 71 14.45 -6.07 -20.87
CA ALA A 71 15.91 -5.99 -20.74
C ALA A 71 16.38 -6.18 -19.29
N GLY A 72 15.72 -5.53 -18.32
CA GLY A 72 16.03 -5.70 -16.90
C GLY A 72 15.73 -7.11 -16.41
N TYR A 73 14.62 -7.70 -16.87
CA TYR A 73 14.26 -9.09 -16.55
C TYR A 73 15.30 -10.09 -17.04
N LEU A 74 15.77 -9.95 -18.30
CA LEU A 74 16.82 -10.81 -18.86
C LEU A 74 18.15 -10.66 -18.11
N LEU A 75 18.51 -9.44 -17.70
CA LEU A 75 19.72 -9.17 -16.92
C LEU A 75 19.70 -9.92 -15.58
N VAL A 76 18.57 -9.89 -14.86
CA VAL A 76 18.40 -10.62 -13.58
C VAL A 76 18.57 -12.13 -13.78
N ILE A 77 17.95 -12.71 -14.81
CA ILE A 77 18.14 -14.12 -15.15
C ILE A 77 19.62 -14.41 -15.45
N PHE A 78 20.26 -13.56 -16.24
CA PHE A 78 21.67 -13.73 -16.63
C PHE A 78 22.61 -13.71 -15.41
N VAL A 79 22.37 -12.83 -14.44
CA VAL A 79 23.13 -12.75 -13.19
C VAL A 79 22.92 -14.00 -12.34
N ILE A 80 21.69 -14.50 -12.24
CA ILE A 80 21.38 -15.74 -11.50
C ILE A 80 22.11 -16.93 -12.13
N LEU A 81 22.03 -17.06 -13.46
CA LEU A 81 22.73 -18.12 -14.19
C LEU A 81 24.25 -18.01 -14.07
N GLY A 82 24.80 -16.79 -14.17
CA GLY A 82 26.23 -16.54 -14.00
C GLY A 82 26.72 -16.87 -12.60
N ALA A 83 25.98 -16.48 -11.56
CA ALA A 83 26.30 -16.79 -10.17
C ALA A 83 26.22 -18.30 -9.88
N ALA A 84 25.18 -18.97 -10.38
CA ALA A 84 25.05 -20.42 -10.28
C ALA A 84 26.20 -21.14 -11.00
N GLY A 85 26.52 -20.74 -12.23
CA GLY A 85 27.65 -21.27 -13.00
C GLY A 85 28.98 -21.08 -12.28
N TYR A 86 29.23 -19.88 -11.73
CA TYR A 86 30.43 -19.59 -10.95
C TYR A 86 30.52 -20.46 -9.69
N TYR A 87 29.41 -20.64 -8.97
CA TYR A 87 29.36 -21.49 -7.78
C TYR A 87 29.69 -22.95 -8.10
N PHE A 88 29.11 -23.50 -9.19
CA PHE A 88 29.40 -24.87 -9.62
C PHE A 88 30.84 -25.05 -10.11
N TYR A 89 31.39 -24.09 -10.86
CA TYR A 89 32.77 -24.13 -11.31
C TYR A 89 33.75 -24.12 -10.12
N LYS A 90 33.51 -23.26 -9.13
CA LYS A 90 34.32 -23.21 -7.90
C LYS A 90 34.25 -24.52 -7.10
N LYS A 91 33.08 -25.18 -7.06
CA LYS A 91 32.89 -26.44 -6.33
C LYS A 91 33.67 -27.60 -6.97
N GLN A 92 33.76 -27.67 -8.29
CA GLN A 92 34.51 -28.72 -8.98
C GLN A 92 36.04 -28.57 -8.83
N GLY A 93 36.55 -27.33 -8.72
CA GLY A 93 37.99 -27.08 -8.49
C GLY A 93 38.51 -27.50 -7.11
N ASN A 94 37.64 -27.87 -6.16
CA ASN A 94 38.02 -28.18 -4.77
C ASN A 94 37.86 -29.66 -4.39
N THR A 95 37.53 -30.55 -5.35
CA THR A 95 37.40 -32.01 -5.13
C THR A 95 38.58 -32.78 -5.73
N GLY A 96 39.77 -32.18 -5.68
CA GLY A 96 40.98 -32.73 -6.29
C GLY A 96 42.25 -32.25 -5.62
N LYS A 97 42.33 -32.33 -4.29
CA LYS A 97 43.55 -32.48 -3.49
C LYS A 97 43.21 -33.17 -2.19
#